data_AF-A0A8H2K1R7-F1
#
_entry.id   AF-A0A8H2K1R7-F1
#
_cell.length_a   1.000
_cell.length_b   1.000
_cell.length_c   1.000
_cell.angle_alpha   90.00
_cell.angle_beta   90.00
_cell.angle_gamma   90.00
#
_symmetry.space_group_name_H-M   'P 1'
#
loop_
_entity.id
_entity.type
_entity.pdbx_description
1 polymer ?
#
loop_
_entity_poly.entity_id
_entity_poly.type
_entity_poly.pdbx_seq_one_letter_code
_entity_poly.pdbx_strand_id
1 'polypeptide(L)'
;MKKKLIETSRKSYKLWFNSMSDQEREELSAIGIQCRADAQFFKQEILDIHSHLNNLKLKENRLLFNKFINRFLALIPKNIHSYIDRESLEADSDYRAWLINRQMFVFNYLIAKSNFDLSKGENYSHILWSPVIDSATPQQCYDFNNKIFKITDIEFQRSATEHWSKPKKGCKCSLISINNRQAEKYISL
;
A
#
# COMPACT_ATOMS: atom_id res chain seq x y z
N MET A 1 -9.82 -1.76 14.31
CA MET A 1 -8.45 -2.00 13.80
C MET A 1 -7.87 -0.87 12.94
N LYS A 2 -8.56 -0.41 11.89
CA LYS A 2 -8.08 0.65 10.97
C LYS A 2 -7.48 1.88 11.66
N LYS A 3 -8.22 2.49 12.61
CA LYS A 3 -7.74 3.66 13.39
C LYS A 3 -6.42 3.38 14.11
N LYS A 4 -6.30 2.22 14.76
CA LYS A 4 -5.08 1.81 15.47
C LYS A 4 -3.88 1.73 14.53
N LEU A 5 -4.05 1.12 13.36
CA LEU A 5 -2.96 0.98 12.38
C LEU A 5 -2.54 2.33 11.79
N ILE A 6 -3.49 3.23 11.49
CA ILE A 6 -3.18 4.59 11.03
C ILE A 6 -2.41 5.35 12.11
N GLU A 7 -2.84 5.28 13.37
CA GLU A 7 -2.14 5.94 14.49
C GLU A 7 -0.75 5.38 14.73
N THR A 8 -0.55 4.06 14.63
CA THR A 8 0.79 3.46 14.71
C THR A 8 1.67 3.96 13.58
N SER A 9 1.17 4.02 12.35
CA SER A 9 1.91 4.54 11.19
C SER A 9 2.24 6.03 11.37
N ARG A 10 1.30 6.82 11.90
CA ARG A 10 1.47 8.25 12.19
C ARG A 10 2.61 8.49 13.17
N LYS A 11 2.60 7.77 14.29
CA LYS A 11 3.66 7.85 15.31
C LYS A 11 5.01 7.43 14.74
N SER A 12 5.06 6.35 13.96
CA SER A 12 6.31 5.88 13.35
C SER A 12 6.89 6.90 12.38
N TYR A 13 6.05 7.48 11.51
CA TYR A 13 6.46 8.52 10.58
C TYR A 13 7.00 9.76 11.28
N LYS A 14 6.28 10.24 12.32
CA LYS A 14 6.69 11.40 13.11
C LYS A 14 8.04 11.17 13.79
N LEU A 15 8.24 10.00 14.40
CA LEU A 15 9.50 9.62 15.04
C LEU A 15 10.64 9.57 14.02
N TRP A 16 10.42 8.95 12.86
CA TRP A 16 11.43 8.87 11.82
C TRP A 16 11.80 10.25 11.27
N PHE A 17 10.83 11.09 10.93
CA PHE A 17 11.10 12.43 10.40
C PHE A 17 11.84 13.31 11.43
N ASN A 18 11.46 13.21 12.71
CA ASN A 18 12.12 13.93 13.80
C ASN A 18 13.50 13.36 14.16
N SER A 19 13.85 12.17 13.69
CA SER A 19 15.19 11.59 13.90
C SER A 19 16.27 12.20 12.99
N MET A 20 15.86 12.98 11.98
CA MET A 20 16.78 13.75 11.13
C MET A 20 17.44 14.89 11.91
N SER A 21 18.54 15.45 11.42
CA SER A 21 19.12 16.65 12.04
C SER A 21 18.28 17.90 11.76
N ASP A 22 18.51 18.98 12.50
CA ASP A 22 17.85 20.27 12.21
C ASP A 22 18.19 20.77 10.80
N GLN A 23 19.47 20.70 10.41
CA GLN A 23 19.91 21.03 9.06
C GLN A 23 19.18 20.22 7.98
N GLU A 24 19.05 18.90 8.17
CA GLU A 24 18.33 18.04 7.23
C GLU A 24 16.85 18.43 7.12
N ARG A 25 16.20 18.79 8.23
CA ARG A 25 14.82 19.26 8.22
C ARG A 25 14.67 20.62 7.55
N GLU A 26 15.62 21.53 7.73
CA GLU A 26 15.66 22.82 7.04
C GLU A 26 15.80 22.63 5.53
N GLU A 27 16.72 21.76 5.09
CA GLU A 27 16.90 21.40 3.69
C GLU A 27 15.61 20.80 3.09
N LEU A 28 14.95 19.88 3.80
CA LEU A 28 13.67 19.30 3.38
C LEU A 28 12.57 20.37 3.28
N SER A 29 12.48 21.26 4.26
CA SER A 29 11.49 22.36 4.26
C SER A 29 11.70 23.30 3.08
N ALA A 30 12.96 23.63 2.75
CA ALA A 30 13.32 24.48 1.62
C ALA A 30 12.90 23.89 0.25
N ILE A 31 12.74 22.56 0.16
CA ILE A 31 12.25 21.87 -1.04
C ILE A 31 10.77 21.46 -0.95
N GLY A 32 10.05 22.00 0.05
CA GLY A 32 8.61 21.81 0.23
C GLY A 32 8.21 20.49 0.89
N ILE A 33 9.15 19.80 1.55
CA ILE A 33 8.90 18.55 2.27
C ILE A 33 8.82 18.83 3.77
N GLN A 34 7.67 18.51 4.35
CA GLN A 34 7.40 18.70 5.78
C GLN A 34 6.75 17.44 6.37
N CYS A 35 6.90 17.27 7.69
CA CYS A 35 6.25 16.18 8.40
C CYS A 35 4.73 16.36 8.40
N ARG A 36 4.03 15.58 7.57
CA ARG A 36 2.55 15.56 7.51
C ARG A 36 1.90 14.64 8.53
N ALA A 37 2.66 14.13 9.50
CA ALA A 37 2.15 13.23 10.52
C ALA A 37 1.04 13.85 11.37
N ASP A 38 0.91 15.17 11.46
CA ASP A 38 -0.20 15.81 12.20
C ASP A 38 -1.32 16.34 11.27
N ALA A 39 -1.20 16.09 9.96
CA ALA A 39 -2.22 16.52 9.00
C ALA A 39 -3.54 15.75 9.21
N GLN A 40 -4.65 16.45 8.95
CA GLN A 40 -6.02 15.92 9.07
C GLN A 40 -6.23 14.66 8.22
N PHE A 41 -5.60 14.57 7.05
CA PHE A 41 -5.80 13.49 6.08
C PHE A 41 -4.61 12.51 5.95
N PHE A 42 -3.76 12.39 6.97
CA PHE A 42 -2.70 11.39 6.99
C PHE A 42 -3.29 9.97 6.90
N LYS A 43 -2.88 9.22 5.88
CA LYS A 43 -3.37 7.86 5.63
C LYS A 43 -2.41 6.81 6.17
N GLN A 44 -1.20 6.77 5.61
CA GLN A 44 -0.13 5.88 5.99
C GLN A 44 1.20 6.47 5.58
N GLU A 45 2.21 6.18 6.38
CA GLU A 45 3.59 6.62 6.18
C GLU A 45 4.13 6.30 4.77
N ILE A 46 3.89 5.09 4.26
CA ILE A 46 4.41 4.68 2.95
C ILE A 46 3.89 5.56 1.81
N LEU A 47 2.66 6.08 1.94
CA LEU A 47 2.05 6.98 0.95
C LEU A 47 2.67 8.37 1.00
N ASP A 48 2.89 8.90 2.21
CA ASP A 48 3.55 10.19 2.40
C ASP A 48 4.99 10.15 1.87
N ILE A 49 5.78 9.12 2.22
CA ILE A 49 7.14 8.95 1.70
C ILE A 49 7.12 8.84 0.17
N HIS A 50 6.24 8.01 -0.39
CA HIS A 50 6.11 7.85 -1.84
C HIS A 50 5.87 9.17 -2.56
N SER A 51 5.03 10.04 -2.00
CA SER A 51 4.69 11.33 -2.61
C SER A 51 5.91 12.24 -2.80
N HIS A 52 6.97 12.02 -2.03
CA HIS A 52 8.21 12.79 -2.08
C HIS A 52 9.28 12.17 -2.97
N LEU A 53 9.21 10.87 -3.29
CA LEU A 53 10.24 10.17 -4.08
C LEU A 53 10.35 10.63 -5.54
N ASN A 54 9.37 11.40 -6.04
CA ASN A 54 9.43 12.06 -7.35
C ASN A 54 9.95 13.51 -7.30
N ASN A 55 10.22 14.06 -6.11
CA ASN A 55 10.76 15.42 -5.99
C ASN A 55 12.20 15.49 -6.54
N LEU A 56 12.40 16.28 -7.60
CA LEU A 56 13.70 16.41 -8.27
C LEU A 56 14.79 16.95 -7.34
N LYS A 57 14.48 17.96 -6.52
CA LYS A 57 15.43 18.54 -5.57
C LYS A 57 15.81 17.56 -4.47
N LEU A 58 14.87 16.70 -4.05
CA LEU A 58 15.20 15.60 -3.14
C LEU A 58 16.17 14.62 -3.81
N LYS A 59 15.94 14.25 -5.07
CA LYS A 59 16.81 13.33 -5.83
C LYS A 59 18.22 13.87 -6.02
N GLU A 60 18.38 15.19 -6.16
CA GLU A 60 19.68 15.87 -6.23
C GLU A 60 20.46 15.73 -4.91
N ASN A 61 19.79 15.80 -3.76
CA ASN A 61 20.39 15.50 -2.46
C ASN A 61 20.39 13.98 -2.19
N ARG A 62 21.41 13.28 -2.72
CA ARG A 62 21.52 11.81 -2.62
C ARG A 62 21.51 11.26 -1.20
N LEU A 63 22.02 12.01 -0.21
CA LEU A 63 22.00 11.58 1.19
C LEU A 63 20.56 11.54 1.74
N LEU A 64 19.81 12.64 1.59
CA LEU A 64 18.40 12.70 2.00
C LEU A 64 17.53 11.74 1.19
N PHE A 65 17.73 11.67 -0.13
CA PHE A 65 17.00 10.73 -0.98
C PHE A 65 17.18 9.28 -0.51
N ASN A 66 18.42 8.89 -0.19
CA ASN A 66 18.70 7.55 0.35
C ASN A 66 17.99 7.30 1.69
N LYS A 67 17.84 8.31 2.57
CA LYS A 67 17.04 8.14 3.79
C LYS A 67 15.57 7.83 3.48
N PHE A 68 14.98 8.52 2.51
CA PHE A 68 13.61 8.26 2.07
C PHE A 68 13.45 6.88 1.45
N ILE A 69 14.37 6.48 0.56
CA ILE A 69 14.37 5.14 -0.06
C ILE A 69 14.54 4.04 0.99
N ASN A 70 15.50 4.18 1.90
CA ASN A 70 15.74 3.20 2.96
C ASN A 70 14.53 3.11 3.90
N ARG A 71 13.88 4.24 4.21
CA ARG A 71 12.66 4.22 5.01
C ARG A 71 11.50 3.57 4.27
N PHE A 72 11.32 3.87 2.98
CA PHE A 72 10.31 3.20 2.14
C PHE A 72 10.50 1.69 2.14
N LEU A 73 11.74 1.21 1.95
CA LEU A 73 12.10 -0.20 2.01
C LEU A 73 11.81 -0.84 3.38
N ALA A 74 12.08 -0.11 4.47
CA ALA A 74 11.84 -0.59 5.83
C ALA A 74 10.34 -0.81 6.13
N LEU A 75 9.44 -0.15 5.39
CA LEU A 75 7.99 -0.33 5.51
C LEU A 75 7.49 -1.56 4.74
N ILE A 76 8.30 -2.10 3.85
CA ILE A 76 7.95 -3.27 3.02
C ILE A 76 8.31 -4.55 3.79
N PRO A 77 7.47 -5.60 3.75
CA PRO A 77 7.78 -6.88 4.37
C PRO A 77 9.08 -7.51 3.85
N LYS A 78 9.94 -7.97 4.77
CA LYS A 78 11.26 -8.56 4.46
C LYS A 78 11.20 -9.73 3.48
N ASN A 79 10.12 -10.52 3.49
CA ASN A 79 9.97 -11.70 2.65
C ASN A 79 9.88 -11.39 1.15
N ILE A 80 9.69 -10.12 0.76
CA ILE A 80 9.74 -9.70 -0.65
C ILE A 80 10.95 -8.84 -1.00
N HIS A 81 11.82 -8.52 -0.03
CA HIS A 81 12.98 -7.64 -0.27
C HIS A 81 13.94 -8.20 -1.32
N SER A 82 14.11 -9.53 -1.39
CA SER A 82 14.94 -10.17 -2.41
C SER A 82 14.45 -9.98 -3.85
N TYR A 83 13.19 -9.59 -4.04
CA TYR A 83 12.61 -9.28 -5.34
C TYR A 83 12.56 -7.79 -5.65
N ILE A 84 13.02 -6.93 -4.72
CA ILE A 84 13.02 -5.49 -4.92
C ILE A 84 14.33 -5.08 -5.59
N ASP A 85 14.24 -4.73 -6.85
CA ASP A 85 15.29 -3.99 -7.54
C ASP A 85 15.36 -2.53 -7.03
N ARG A 86 16.54 -2.13 -6.55
CA ARG A 86 16.76 -0.79 -6.00
C ARG A 86 16.77 0.27 -7.09
N GLU A 87 17.35 -0.03 -8.25
CA GLU A 87 17.41 0.94 -9.36
C GLU A 87 16.00 1.30 -9.84
N SER A 88 15.15 0.30 -10.05
CA SER A 88 13.72 0.48 -10.35
C SER A 88 12.99 1.23 -9.23
N LEU A 89 13.29 0.94 -7.97
CA LEU A 89 12.69 1.65 -6.83
C LEU A 89 13.02 3.15 -6.85
N GLU A 90 14.23 3.53 -7.22
CA GLU A 90 14.67 4.93 -7.29
C GLU A 90 14.14 5.65 -8.55
N ALA A 91 14.09 4.95 -9.68
CA ALA A 91 13.76 5.53 -10.98
C ALA A 91 12.25 5.55 -11.30
N ASP A 92 11.50 4.52 -10.91
CA ASP A 92 10.18 4.23 -11.48
C ASP A 92 9.04 4.37 -10.46
N SER A 93 8.12 5.29 -10.75
CA SER A 93 6.95 5.54 -9.88
C SER A 93 5.91 4.44 -9.93
N ASP A 94 5.73 3.76 -11.06
CA ASP A 94 4.79 2.64 -11.19
C ASP A 94 5.31 1.40 -10.46
N TYR A 95 6.64 1.21 -10.46
CA TYR A 95 7.28 0.18 -9.67
C TYR A 95 7.04 0.39 -8.16
N ARG A 96 7.17 1.62 -7.67
CA ARG A 96 6.82 1.96 -6.28
C ARG A 96 5.32 1.83 -6.00
N ALA A 97 4.48 2.24 -6.95
CA ALA A 97 3.04 2.11 -6.83
C ALA A 97 2.61 0.65 -6.62
N TRP A 98 3.29 -0.31 -7.26
CA TRP A 98 3.04 -1.74 -7.01
C TRP A 98 3.23 -2.12 -5.54
N LEU A 99 4.35 -1.69 -4.92
CA LEU A 99 4.68 -2.02 -3.53
C LEU A 99 3.64 -1.43 -2.55
N ILE A 100 3.16 -0.23 -2.85
CA ILE A 100 2.10 0.44 -2.11
C ILE A 100 0.77 -0.29 -2.29
N ASN A 101 0.39 -0.61 -3.53
CA ASN A 101 -0.86 -1.31 -3.83
C ASN A 101 -0.90 -2.66 -3.14
N ARG A 102 0.22 -3.40 -3.14
CA ARG A 102 0.37 -4.65 -2.38
C ARG A 102 0.09 -4.45 -0.89
N GLN A 103 0.72 -3.45 -0.27
CA GLN A 103 0.54 -3.16 1.15
C GLN A 103 -0.91 -2.79 1.46
N MET A 104 -1.53 -1.94 0.64
CA MET A 104 -2.93 -1.55 0.80
C MET A 104 -3.90 -2.71 0.59
N PHE A 105 -3.61 -3.60 -0.37
CA PHE A 105 -4.36 -4.82 -0.61
C PHE A 105 -4.38 -5.71 0.64
N VAL A 106 -3.20 -6.02 1.20
CA VAL A 106 -3.07 -6.82 2.43
C VAL A 106 -3.75 -6.12 3.61
N PHE A 107 -3.57 -4.81 3.75
CA PHE A 107 -4.18 -4.02 4.81
C PHE A 107 -5.71 -4.09 4.78
N ASN A 108 -6.30 -3.96 3.59
CA ASN A 108 -7.75 -4.06 3.40
C ASN A 108 -8.26 -5.47 3.74
N TYR A 109 -7.54 -6.53 3.34
CA TYR A 109 -7.88 -7.90 3.72
C TYR A 109 -7.86 -8.10 5.24
N LEU A 110 -6.81 -7.65 5.93
CA LEU A 110 -6.72 -7.78 7.38
C LEU A 110 -7.90 -7.07 8.07
N ILE A 111 -8.24 -5.85 7.62
CA ILE A 111 -9.40 -5.12 8.15
C ILE A 111 -10.70 -5.89 7.92
N ALA A 112 -10.92 -6.39 6.71
CA ALA A 112 -12.10 -7.18 6.39
C ALA A 112 -12.19 -8.41 7.31
N LYS A 113 -11.09 -9.18 7.44
CA LYS A 113 -11.02 -10.37 8.28
C LYS A 113 -11.29 -10.06 9.75
N SER A 114 -10.67 -9.02 10.29
CA SER A 114 -10.91 -8.60 11.68
C SER A 114 -12.36 -8.20 11.92
N ASN A 115 -13.01 -7.51 10.97
CA ASN A 115 -14.42 -7.14 11.09
C ASN A 115 -15.34 -8.37 10.99
N PHE A 116 -15.02 -9.32 10.13
CA PHE A 116 -15.72 -10.60 10.01
C PHE A 116 -15.66 -11.39 11.33
N ASP A 117 -14.46 -11.54 11.90
CA ASP A 117 -14.25 -12.26 13.16
C ASP A 117 -15.01 -11.59 14.32
N LEU A 118 -14.93 -10.26 14.42
CA LEU A 118 -15.62 -9.49 15.47
C LEU A 118 -17.14 -9.51 15.34
N SER A 119 -17.66 -9.63 14.12
CA SER A 119 -19.10 -9.68 13.84
C SER A 119 -19.66 -11.10 13.76
N LYS A 120 -18.85 -12.13 14.09
CA LYS A 120 -19.23 -13.55 13.97
C LYS A 120 -19.78 -13.92 12.58
N GLY A 121 -19.27 -13.26 11.54
CA GLY A 121 -19.66 -13.49 10.16
C GLY A 121 -20.95 -12.81 9.69
N GLU A 122 -21.58 -11.97 10.53
CA GLU A 122 -22.80 -11.25 10.15
C GLU A 122 -22.50 -10.02 9.27
N ASN A 123 -21.33 -9.39 9.42
CA ASN A 123 -20.93 -8.21 8.67
C ASN A 123 -19.67 -8.45 7.85
N TYR A 124 -19.73 -8.08 6.56
CA TYR A 124 -18.62 -8.16 5.60
C TYR A 124 -18.03 -9.57 5.45
N SER A 125 -18.81 -10.50 4.93
CA SER A 125 -18.42 -11.90 4.68
C SER A 125 -17.55 -12.11 3.44
N HIS A 126 -17.49 -11.13 2.55
CA HIS A 126 -16.85 -11.26 1.25
C HIS A 126 -15.87 -10.12 0.96
N ILE A 127 -14.97 -10.41 0.03
CA ILE A 127 -14.02 -9.45 -0.54
C ILE A 127 -14.16 -9.47 -2.06
N LEU A 128 -14.26 -8.28 -2.62
CA LEU A 128 -14.24 -8.03 -4.04
C LEU A 128 -12.82 -7.65 -4.44
N TRP A 129 -12.25 -8.42 -5.38
CA TRP A 129 -11.02 -8.07 -6.05
C TRP A 129 -11.35 -7.10 -7.20
N SER A 130 -10.87 -5.86 -7.06
CA SER A 130 -11.18 -4.77 -7.98
C SER A 130 -9.89 -4.15 -8.52
N PRO A 131 -9.44 -4.55 -9.71
CA PRO A 131 -8.35 -3.89 -10.41
C PRO A 131 -8.82 -2.59 -11.07
N VAL A 132 -7.96 -1.58 -11.09
CA VAL A 132 -8.11 -0.45 -12.03
C VAL A 132 -7.45 -0.86 -13.34
N ILE A 133 -8.26 -1.00 -14.38
CA ILE A 133 -7.85 -1.48 -15.70
C ILE A 133 -7.47 -0.31 -16.61
N ASP A 134 -6.30 -0.38 -17.23
CA ASP A 134 -5.78 0.55 -18.23
C ASP A 134 -4.79 -0.14 -19.19
N SER A 135 -4.16 0.65 -20.07
CA SER A 135 -3.20 0.16 -21.07
C SER A 135 -1.92 -0.45 -20.50
N ALA A 136 -1.59 -0.19 -19.22
CA ALA A 136 -0.40 -0.71 -18.55
C ALA A 136 -0.72 -1.94 -17.67
N THR A 137 -1.99 -2.35 -17.60
CA THR A 137 -2.45 -3.39 -16.69
C THR A 137 -1.97 -4.78 -17.13
N PRO A 138 -1.32 -5.56 -16.24
CA PRO A 138 -0.95 -6.94 -16.54
C PRO A 138 -2.17 -7.84 -16.79
N GLN A 139 -2.07 -8.76 -17.74
CA GLN A 139 -3.16 -9.69 -18.12
C GLN A 139 -3.79 -10.40 -16.92
N GLN A 140 -2.97 -10.86 -15.97
CA GLN A 140 -3.44 -11.54 -14.76
C GLN A 140 -4.42 -10.69 -13.93
N CYS A 141 -4.35 -9.35 -13.97
CA CYS A 141 -5.28 -8.49 -13.24
C CYS A 141 -6.70 -8.55 -13.85
N TYR A 142 -6.82 -8.71 -15.17
CA TYR A 142 -8.10 -8.86 -15.85
C TYR A 142 -8.84 -10.11 -15.38
N ASP A 143 -8.10 -11.20 -15.14
CA ASP A 143 -8.67 -12.46 -14.65
C ASP A 143 -9.27 -12.34 -13.24
N PHE A 144 -8.90 -11.30 -12.49
CA PHE A 144 -9.43 -11.01 -11.16
C PHE A 144 -10.48 -9.89 -11.16
N ASN A 145 -10.79 -9.32 -12.33
CA ASN A 145 -11.75 -8.22 -12.40
C ASN A 145 -13.13 -8.65 -11.89
N ASN A 146 -13.62 -7.95 -10.87
CA ASN A 146 -14.88 -8.21 -10.19
C ASN A 146 -15.02 -9.62 -9.57
N LYS A 147 -13.92 -10.35 -9.36
CA LYS A 147 -13.99 -11.64 -8.66
C LYS A 147 -14.30 -11.43 -7.18
N ILE A 148 -15.23 -12.23 -6.67
CA ILE A 148 -15.64 -12.22 -5.27
C ILE A 148 -15.18 -13.50 -4.59
N PHE A 149 -14.63 -13.33 -3.40
CA PHE A 149 -14.24 -14.43 -2.54
C PHE A 149 -14.88 -14.27 -1.17
N LYS A 150 -15.14 -15.39 -0.49
CA LYS A 150 -15.40 -15.36 0.94
C LYS A 150 -14.11 -14.99 1.66
N ILE A 151 -14.21 -14.28 2.79
CA ILE A 151 -13.01 -13.93 3.59
C ILE A 151 -12.24 -15.16 4.07
N THR A 152 -12.93 -16.27 4.28
CA THR A 152 -12.35 -17.54 4.72
C THR A 152 -11.85 -18.42 3.58
N ASP A 153 -11.97 -17.96 2.32
CA ASP A 153 -11.60 -18.74 1.16
C ASP A 153 -10.08 -18.95 1.06
N ILE A 154 -9.67 -20.21 0.97
CA ILE A 154 -8.27 -20.62 0.83
C ILE A 154 -7.75 -20.32 -0.58
N GLU A 155 -8.61 -20.45 -1.60
CA GLU A 155 -8.23 -20.17 -2.99
C GLU A 155 -7.91 -18.68 -3.19
N PHE A 156 -8.64 -17.81 -2.49
CA PHE A 156 -8.29 -16.39 -2.42
C PHE A 156 -6.88 -16.19 -1.85
N GLN A 157 -6.56 -16.82 -0.73
CA GLN A 157 -5.25 -16.64 -0.08
C GLN A 157 -4.11 -17.12 -0.98
N ARG A 158 -4.30 -18.26 -1.66
CA ARG A 158 -3.37 -18.80 -2.65
C ARG A 158 -3.17 -17.83 -3.81
N SER A 159 -4.26 -17.39 -4.44
CA SER A 159 -4.25 -16.45 -5.56
C SER A 159 -3.62 -15.10 -5.20
N ALA A 160 -3.95 -14.56 -4.02
CA ALA A 160 -3.39 -13.30 -3.54
C ALA A 160 -1.88 -13.41 -3.29
N THR A 161 -1.42 -14.52 -2.68
CA THR A 161 0.00 -14.76 -2.43
C THR A 161 0.78 -14.84 -3.72
N GLU A 162 0.28 -15.58 -4.70
CA GLU A 162 0.91 -15.70 -6.02
C GLU A 162 0.93 -14.37 -6.78
N HIS A 163 -0.21 -13.67 -6.81
CA HIS A 163 -0.34 -12.38 -7.51
C HIS A 163 0.66 -11.34 -6.98
N TRP A 164 0.81 -11.28 -5.66
CA TRP A 164 1.66 -10.31 -4.95
C TRP A 164 3.06 -10.85 -4.58
N SER A 165 3.50 -11.95 -5.20
CA SER A 165 4.77 -12.60 -4.92
C SER A 165 5.98 -11.80 -5.40
N LYS A 166 5.86 -11.13 -6.55
CA LYS A 166 6.94 -10.36 -7.20
C LYS A 166 6.43 -9.06 -7.80
N PRO A 167 7.22 -7.98 -7.79
CA PRO A 167 6.84 -6.70 -8.40
C PRO A 167 6.44 -6.82 -9.87
N LYS A 168 5.33 -6.16 -10.23
CA LYS A 168 4.80 -6.10 -11.60
C LYS A 168 4.35 -4.68 -11.91
N LYS A 169 4.95 -4.04 -12.91
CA LYS A 169 4.54 -2.68 -13.32
C LYS A 169 3.07 -2.68 -13.75
N GLY A 170 2.37 -1.58 -13.47
CA GLY A 170 0.98 -1.37 -13.88
C GLY A 170 -0.10 -2.12 -13.08
N CYS A 171 0.24 -3.01 -12.14
CA CYS A 171 -0.79 -3.64 -11.30
C CYS A 171 -1.37 -2.63 -10.28
N LYS A 172 -2.69 -2.44 -10.39
CA LYS A 172 -3.51 -1.55 -9.56
C LYS A 172 -4.67 -2.31 -8.89
N CYS A 173 -4.42 -3.58 -8.56
CA CYS A 173 -5.36 -4.42 -7.84
C CYS A 173 -5.65 -3.88 -6.44
N SER A 174 -6.93 -3.81 -6.09
CA SER A 174 -7.41 -3.42 -4.77
C SER A 174 -8.41 -4.43 -4.22
N LEU A 175 -8.60 -4.41 -2.90
CA LEU A 175 -9.67 -5.17 -2.24
C LEU A 175 -10.70 -4.23 -1.64
N ILE A 176 -11.96 -4.59 -1.86
CA ILE A 176 -13.11 -3.93 -1.27
C ILE A 176 -13.86 -4.97 -0.42
N SER A 177 -14.05 -4.66 0.85
CA SER A 177 -14.84 -5.48 1.77
C SER A 177 -16.33 -5.26 1.50
N ILE A 178 -17.09 -6.33 1.28
CA ILE A 178 -18.52 -6.27 0.94
C ILE A 178 -19.32 -7.25 1.80
N ASN A 179 -20.60 -6.95 2.05
CA ASN A 179 -21.52 -7.85 2.75
C ASN A 179 -22.22 -8.85 1.81
N ASN A 180 -22.97 -9.81 2.36
CA ASN A 180 -23.70 -10.83 1.59
C ASN A 180 -24.63 -10.20 0.53
N ARG A 181 -25.44 -9.23 0.94
CA ARG A 181 -26.39 -8.54 0.04
C ARG A 181 -25.70 -7.86 -1.14
N GLN A 182 -24.51 -7.30 -0.92
CA GLN A 182 -23.71 -6.72 -1.99
C GLN A 182 -23.12 -7.80 -2.89
N ALA A 183 -22.60 -8.89 -2.31
CA ALA A 183 -22.03 -10.00 -3.06
C ALA A 183 -23.06 -10.65 -4.00
N GLU A 184 -24.30 -10.85 -3.55
CA GLU A 184 -25.40 -11.39 -4.35
C GLU A 184 -25.62 -10.59 -5.65
N LYS A 185 -25.50 -9.26 -5.60
CA LYS A 185 -25.67 -8.40 -6.79
C LYS A 185 -24.63 -8.63 -7.87
N TYR A 186 -23.43 -9.03 -7.49
CA TYR A 186 -22.34 -9.31 -8.43
C TYR A 186 -22.36 -10.75 -8.93
N ILE A 187 -22.93 -11.68 -8.15
CA ILE A 187 -23.10 -13.08 -8.55
C ILE A 187 -24.31 -13.22 -9.50
N SER A 188 -25.30 -12.34 -9.39
CA SER A 188 -26.48 -12.30 -10.26
C SER A 188 -26.27 -11.58 -11.60
N LEU A 189 -25.06 -11.07 -11.86
CA LEU A 189 -24.65 -10.42 -13.13
C LEU A 189 -23.85 -11.41 -13.98
#